data_AF-A0A4Q5J6P8-F1
#
_entry.id   AF-A0A4Q5J6P8-F1
#
_cell.length_a   1.000
_cell.length_b   1.000
_cell.length_c   1.000
_cell.angle_alpha   90.00
_cell.angle_beta   90.00
_cell.angle_gamma   90.00
#
_symmetry.space_group_name_H-M   'P 1'
#
loop_
_entity.id
_entity.type
_entity.pdbx_description
1 polymer ?
#
loop_
_entity_poly.entity_id
_entity_poly.type
_entity_poly.pdbx_seq_one_letter_code
_entity_poly.pdbx_strand_id
1 'polypeptide(L)'
;MDLMQFHRMRTAIQDNASPGPEQELVTVEGSLRYMLLTSGLFEEVEVEHTDDPDQLVIALCQFKPEVAAADVARRLEEIWADRVSYSFWEAHATDVMSDHVEFEAATRPSTVGGYVTVHLVAQRAVIPAQRSAHDAADNRQSSLS
;
A
#
# COMPACT_ATOMS: atom_id res chain seq x y z
N MET A 1 2.32 -13.63 -6.97
CA MET A 1 1.63 -14.43 -8.04
C MET A 1 1.02 -13.48 -9.08
N ASP A 2 0.42 -13.97 -10.16
CA ASP A 2 -0.34 -13.09 -11.07
C ASP A 2 -1.69 -12.67 -10.45
N LEU A 3 -2.19 -11.50 -10.85
CA LEU A 3 -3.36 -10.87 -10.23
C LEU A 3 -4.64 -11.70 -10.36
N MET A 4 -4.84 -12.34 -11.51
CA MET A 4 -6.02 -13.18 -11.76
C MET A 4 -6.00 -14.47 -10.93
N GLN A 5 -4.82 -15.04 -10.69
CA GLN A 5 -4.66 -16.16 -9.77
C GLN A 5 -4.94 -15.73 -8.33
N PHE A 6 -4.44 -14.57 -7.92
CA PHE A 6 -4.67 -14.02 -6.59
C PHE A 6 -6.16 -13.78 -6.32
N HIS A 7 -6.86 -13.08 -7.21
CA HIS A 7 -8.30 -12.79 -7.02
C HIS A 7 -9.12 -14.07 -6.89
N ARG A 8 -8.83 -15.11 -7.71
CA ARG A 8 -9.49 -16.42 -7.58
C ARG A 8 -9.24 -17.08 -6.22
N MET A 9 -8.01 -17.01 -5.71
CA MET A 9 -7.66 -17.56 -4.40
C MET A 9 -8.32 -16.77 -3.26
N ARG A 10 -8.33 -15.43 -3.35
CA ARG A 10 -9.01 -14.55 -2.39
C ARG A 10 -10.51 -14.86 -2.32
N THR A 11 -11.19 -14.89 -3.45
CA THR A 11 -12.63 -15.22 -3.51
C THR A 11 -12.92 -16.57 -2.88
N ALA A 12 -12.10 -17.60 -3.17
CA ALA A 12 -12.28 -18.92 -2.57
C ALA A 12 -12.16 -18.88 -1.03
N ILE A 13 -11.29 -18.04 -0.46
CA ILE A 13 -11.22 -17.86 1.00
C ILE A 13 -12.43 -17.09 1.53
N GLN A 14 -12.83 -16.01 0.87
CA GLN A 14 -13.99 -15.19 1.26
C GLN A 14 -15.29 -15.99 1.28
N ASP A 15 -15.45 -16.96 0.38
CA ASP A 15 -16.61 -17.88 0.36
C ASP A 15 -16.62 -18.87 1.54
N ASN A 16 -15.48 -19.10 2.20
CA ASN A 16 -15.28 -20.16 3.20
C ASN A 16 -14.93 -19.65 4.60
N ALA A 17 -14.79 -18.34 4.78
CA ALA A 17 -14.45 -17.72 6.05
C ALA A 17 -15.06 -16.32 6.14
N SER A 18 -15.28 -15.83 7.35
CA SER A 18 -15.68 -14.44 7.57
C SER A 18 -14.45 -13.51 7.64
N PRO A 19 -14.60 -12.21 7.38
CA PRO A 19 -13.58 -11.22 7.70
C PRO A 19 -13.10 -11.34 9.15
N GLY A 20 -11.83 -11.02 9.38
CA GLY A 20 -11.27 -10.86 10.72
C GLY A 20 -12.02 -9.80 11.53
N PRO A 21 -12.12 -9.96 12.86
CA PRO A 21 -12.71 -8.93 13.71
C PRO A 21 -11.85 -7.66 13.71
N GLU A 22 -12.46 -6.52 14.07
CA GLU A 22 -11.80 -5.21 14.13
C GLU A 22 -10.46 -5.22 14.89
N GLN A 23 -10.37 -5.95 16.01
CA GLN A 23 -9.12 -6.06 16.78
C GLN A 23 -7.96 -6.68 15.97
N GLU A 24 -8.27 -7.62 15.07
CA GLU A 24 -7.29 -8.23 14.16
C GLU A 24 -6.87 -7.22 13.09
N LEU A 25 -7.83 -6.48 12.51
CA LEU A 25 -7.56 -5.43 11.53
C LEU A 25 -6.66 -4.33 12.10
N VAL A 26 -6.94 -3.84 13.31
CA VAL A 26 -6.11 -2.85 14.02
C VAL A 26 -4.69 -3.36 14.24
N THR A 27 -4.53 -4.66 14.52
CA THR A 27 -3.20 -5.27 14.71
C THR A 27 -2.41 -5.31 13.40
N VAL A 28 -3.07 -5.71 12.30
CA VAL A 28 -2.47 -5.74 10.95
C VAL A 28 -2.14 -4.32 10.49
N GLU A 29 -3.06 -3.37 10.64
CA GLU A 29 -2.89 -1.95 10.32
C GLU A 29 -1.67 -1.37 11.05
N GLY A 30 -1.58 -1.55 12.37
CA GLY A 30 -0.47 -1.05 13.17
C GLY A 30 0.87 -1.68 12.79
N SER A 31 0.89 -2.98 12.49
CA SER A 31 2.09 -3.70 12.06
C SER A 31 2.56 -3.23 10.69
N LEU A 32 1.65 -3.11 9.72
CA LEU A 32 1.93 -2.63 8.37
C LEU A 32 2.44 -1.19 8.41
N ARG A 33 1.74 -0.30 9.12
CA ARG A 33 2.14 1.10 9.30
C ARG A 33 3.56 1.22 9.87
N TYR A 34 3.86 0.46 10.93
CA TYR A 34 5.20 0.45 11.53
C TYR A 34 6.29 0.01 10.55
N MET A 35 6.05 -1.09 9.81
CA MET A 35 7.03 -1.64 8.87
C MET A 35 7.27 -0.71 7.67
N LEU A 36 6.22 -0.08 7.14
CA LEU A 36 6.33 0.90 6.06
C LEU A 36 7.14 2.13 6.51
N LEU A 37 6.82 2.71 7.67
CA LEU A 37 7.54 3.88 8.20
C LEU A 37 9.02 3.58 8.48
N THR A 38 9.31 2.39 9.04
CA THR A 38 10.69 2.01 9.37
C THR A 38 11.50 1.50 8.16
N SER A 39 10.88 1.30 7.01
CA SER A 39 11.58 0.87 5.78
C SER A 39 12.52 1.94 5.23
N GLY A 40 12.26 3.22 5.51
CA GLY A 40 13.00 4.37 4.97
C GLY A 40 12.77 4.64 3.47
N LEU A 41 11.87 3.88 2.82
CA LEU A 41 11.56 4.03 1.39
C LEU A 41 10.48 5.08 1.10
N PHE A 42 9.58 5.30 2.05
CA PHE A 42 8.39 6.12 1.88
C PHE A 42 8.55 7.48 2.57
N GLU A 43 8.09 8.53 1.88
CA GLU A 43 7.99 9.90 2.40
C GLU A 43 6.65 10.14 3.10
N GLU A 44 5.59 9.54 2.56
CA GLU A 44 4.24 9.57 3.11
C GLU A 44 3.71 8.14 3.23
N VAL A 45 3.05 7.85 4.36
CA VAL A 45 2.43 6.55 4.66
C VAL A 45 1.12 6.81 5.38
N GLU A 46 0.02 6.42 4.75
CA GLU A 46 -1.31 6.36 5.32
C GLU A 46 -1.75 4.91 5.34
N VAL A 47 -2.27 4.44 6.48
CA VAL A 47 -2.80 3.07 6.61
C VAL A 47 -4.10 3.18 7.38
N GLU A 48 -5.14 2.52 6.89
CA GLU A 48 -6.46 2.48 7.51
C GLU A 48 -7.06 1.08 7.33
N HIS A 49 -8.13 0.78 8.06
CA HIS A 49 -8.94 -0.41 7.82
C HIS A 49 -10.36 -0.01 7.41
N THR A 50 -11.02 -0.89 6.66
CA THR A 50 -12.34 -0.64 6.08
C THR A 50 -13.28 -1.83 6.26
N ASP A 51 -14.56 -1.64 5.91
CA ASP A 51 -15.56 -2.71 5.87
C ASP A 51 -15.62 -3.43 4.49
N ASP A 52 -14.73 -3.07 3.54
CA ASP A 52 -14.65 -3.74 2.23
C ASP A 52 -13.90 -5.08 2.37
N PRO A 53 -14.55 -6.23 2.11
CA PRO A 53 -13.90 -7.54 2.22
C PRO A 53 -12.72 -7.74 1.27
N ASP A 54 -12.63 -6.99 0.18
CA ASP A 54 -11.49 -7.04 -0.74
C ASP A 54 -10.31 -6.20 -0.24
N GLN A 55 -10.56 -5.26 0.67
CA GLN A 55 -9.62 -4.21 1.09
C GLN A 55 -9.77 -3.88 2.58
N LEU A 56 -9.75 -4.92 3.43
CA LEU A 56 -9.99 -4.77 4.87
C LEU A 56 -8.94 -3.87 5.52
N VAL A 57 -7.70 -3.88 5.02
CA VAL A 57 -6.65 -2.91 5.35
C VAL A 57 -6.16 -2.26 4.06
N ILE A 58 -6.13 -0.93 4.03
CA ILE A 58 -5.63 -0.16 2.89
C ILE A 58 -4.40 0.62 3.33
N ALA A 59 -3.38 0.67 2.47
CA ALA A 59 -2.23 1.53 2.66
C ALA A 59 -1.96 2.37 1.40
N LEU A 60 -1.83 3.69 1.58
CA LEU A 60 -1.42 4.62 0.55
C LEU A 60 -0.05 5.18 0.91
N CYS A 61 0.92 5.03 0.00
CA CYS A 61 2.29 5.42 0.24
C CYS A 61 2.84 6.26 -0.90
N GLN A 62 3.73 7.20 -0.56
CA GLN A 62 4.59 7.86 -1.55
C GLN A 62 6.04 7.43 -1.35
N PHE A 63 6.66 6.85 -2.37
CA PHE A 63 8.07 6.46 -2.33
C PHE A 63 8.97 7.51 -3.00
N LYS A 64 10.21 7.61 -2.50
CA LYS A 64 11.16 8.64 -2.92
C LYS A 64 11.44 8.64 -4.43
N PRO A 65 11.63 9.81 -5.06
CA PRO A 65 11.84 9.91 -6.51
C PRO A 65 13.04 9.12 -7.04
N GLU A 66 14.07 8.93 -6.22
CA GLU A 66 15.29 8.19 -6.57
C GLU A 66 15.16 6.66 -6.45
N VAL A 67 14.07 6.16 -5.84
CA VAL A 67 13.86 4.72 -5.63
C VAL A 67 13.21 4.10 -6.86
N ALA A 68 13.68 2.93 -7.29
CA ALA A 68 13.05 2.18 -8.38
C ALA A 68 11.78 1.47 -7.89
N ALA A 69 10.71 1.47 -8.69
CA ALA A 69 9.46 0.79 -8.33
C ALA A 69 9.67 -0.71 -8.06
N ALA A 70 10.58 -1.36 -8.78
CA ALA A 70 10.95 -2.76 -8.54
C ALA A 70 11.57 -2.99 -7.14
N ASP A 71 12.34 -2.03 -6.61
CA ASP A 71 12.88 -2.12 -5.25
C ASP A 71 11.79 -1.93 -4.19
N VAL A 72 10.83 -1.05 -4.46
CA VAL A 72 9.64 -0.89 -3.60
C VAL A 72 8.85 -2.19 -3.56
N ALA A 73 8.54 -2.77 -4.72
CA ALA A 73 7.83 -4.05 -4.85
C ALA A 73 8.52 -5.16 -4.06
N ARG A 74 9.83 -5.36 -4.26
CA ARG A 74 10.61 -6.34 -3.51
C ARG A 74 10.55 -6.09 -2.01
N ARG A 75 10.64 -4.83 -1.56
CA ARG A 75 10.58 -4.51 -0.13
C ARG A 75 9.19 -4.77 0.46
N LEU A 76 8.13 -4.55 -0.30
CA LEU A 76 6.77 -4.87 0.13
C LEU A 76 6.56 -6.37 0.31
N GLU A 77 7.09 -7.20 -0.61
CA GLU A 77 7.11 -8.65 -0.45
C GLU A 77 7.86 -9.09 0.82
N GLU A 78 9.00 -8.47 1.12
CA GLU A 78 9.76 -8.73 2.35
C GLU A 78 8.98 -8.34 3.62
N ILE A 79 8.31 -7.18 3.62
CA ILE A 79 7.47 -6.72 4.73
C ILE A 79 6.31 -7.69 4.97
N TRP A 80 5.66 -8.14 3.90
CA TRP A 80 4.56 -9.10 3.95
C TRP A 80 5.01 -10.44 4.56
N ALA A 81 6.13 -10.98 4.07
CA ALA A 81 6.66 -12.26 4.51
C ALA A 81 7.14 -12.28 5.98
N ASP A 82 7.64 -11.17 6.51
CA ASP A 82 8.23 -11.14 7.85
C ASP A 82 7.18 -11.12 8.96
N ARG A 83 6.20 -10.20 8.90
CA ARG A 83 5.32 -9.93 10.06
C ARG A 83 3.84 -9.73 9.78
N VAL A 84 3.44 -9.61 8.50
CA VAL A 84 2.06 -9.28 8.15
C VAL A 84 1.27 -10.53 7.73
N SER A 85 1.93 -11.47 7.04
CA SER A 85 1.34 -12.76 6.70
C SER A 85 1.22 -13.67 7.93
N TYR A 86 0.15 -14.47 7.94
CA TYR A 86 -0.05 -15.55 8.90
C TYR A 86 0.39 -16.87 8.28
N SER A 87 0.96 -17.74 9.11
CA SER A 87 1.60 -18.97 8.65
C SER A 87 0.63 -20.06 8.16
N PHE A 88 -0.68 -19.94 8.42
CA PHE A 88 -1.64 -20.98 8.02
C PHE A 88 -2.00 -20.89 6.54
N TRP A 89 -2.34 -19.69 6.06
CA TRP A 89 -2.60 -19.45 4.66
C TRP A 89 -2.33 -18.00 4.32
N GLU A 90 -1.61 -17.77 3.22
CA GLU A 90 -1.38 -16.45 2.64
C GLU A 90 -1.37 -16.53 1.11
N ALA A 91 -1.71 -15.42 0.48
CA ALA A 91 -1.54 -15.19 -0.94
C ALA A 91 -1.29 -13.71 -1.17
N HIS A 92 -0.46 -13.38 -2.16
CA HIS A 92 -0.23 -12.00 -2.56
C HIS A 92 0.12 -11.88 -4.05
N ALA A 93 -0.28 -10.77 -4.66
CA ALA A 93 0.08 -10.34 -5.99
C ALA A 93 0.69 -8.94 -5.94
N THR A 94 1.55 -8.66 -6.90
CA THR A 94 2.20 -7.36 -7.03
C THR A 94 2.21 -6.96 -8.50
N ASP A 95 1.67 -5.78 -8.79
CA ASP A 95 1.79 -5.15 -10.09
C ASP A 95 2.78 -3.98 -10.00
N VAL A 96 3.67 -3.89 -10.99
CA VAL A 96 4.78 -2.94 -10.97
C VAL A 96 4.80 -2.16 -12.26
N MET A 97 4.51 -0.87 -12.15
CA MET A 97 4.66 0.12 -13.20
C MET A 97 5.83 1.06 -12.85
N SER A 98 6.24 1.92 -13.79
CA SER A 98 7.44 2.76 -13.65
C SER A 98 7.44 3.68 -12.42
N ASP A 99 6.27 4.14 -12.01
CA ASP A 99 6.02 5.16 -10.99
C ASP A 99 4.95 4.73 -9.98
N HIS A 100 4.53 3.47 -10.06
CA HIS A 100 3.41 2.95 -9.30
C HIS A 100 3.63 1.47 -8.99
N VAL A 101 3.35 1.07 -7.75
CA VAL A 101 3.35 -0.32 -7.31
C VAL A 101 2.03 -0.57 -6.60
N GLU A 102 1.34 -1.61 -7.04
CA GLU A 102 0.13 -2.12 -6.39
C GLU A 102 0.45 -3.47 -5.78
N PHE A 103 0.11 -3.63 -4.50
CA PHE A 103 0.34 -4.85 -3.75
C PHE A 103 -0.99 -5.27 -3.11
N GLU A 104 -1.51 -6.42 -3.55
CA GLU A 104 -2.71 -7.02 -2.97
C GLU A 104 -2.32 -8.30 -2.24
N ALA A 105 -2.85 -8.49 -1.04
CA ALA A 105 -2.60 -9.68 -0.26
C ALA A 105 -3.80 -10.11 0.57
N ALA A 106 -3.82 -11.40 0.92
CA ALA A 106 -4.81 -11.99 1.78
C ALA A 106 -4.12 -13.00 2.69
N THR A 107 -4.54 -13.05 3.95
CA THR A 107 -3.96 -13.92 4.96
C THR A 107 -5.02 -14.45 5.91
N ARG A 108 -4.75 -15.61 6.53
CA ARG A 108 -5.63 -16.22 7.51
C ARG A 108 -4.83 -16.94 8.60
N PRO A 109 -5.12 -16.73 9.90
CA PRO A 109 -4.33 -17.29 10.97
C PRO A 109 -4.62 -18.76 11.27
N SER A 110 -5.80 -19.29 10.92
CA SER A 110 -6.17 -20.69 11.15
C SER A 110 -7.42 -21.11 10.36
N THR A 111 -7.84 -22.38 10.49
CA THR A 111 -9.09 -22.91 9.90
C THR A 111 -10.37 -22.33 10.51
N VAL A 112 -10.28 -21.67 11.67
CA VAL A 112 -11.43 -21.07 12.40
C VAL A 112 -11.33 -19.55 12.52
N GLY A 113 -10.16 -18.97 12.24
CA GLY A 113 -9.95 -17.53 12.23
C GLY A 113 -10.56 -16.85 11.01
N GLY A 114 -10.81 -15.56 11.13
CA GLY A 114 -11.22 -14.72 10.00
C GLY A 114 -10.05 -14.47 9.05
N TYR A 115 -10.34 -14.07 7.82
CA TYR A 115 -9.30 -13.64 6.88
C TYR A 115 -9.08 -12.13 6.98
N VAL A 116 -7.89 -11.69 6.60
CA VAL A 116 -7.57 -10.26 6.41
C VAL A 116 -7.08 -10.07 4.99
N THR A 117 -7.58 -9.04 4.33
CA THR A 117 -7.13 -8.57 3.01
C THR A 117 -6.39 -7.25 3.17
N VAL A 118 -5.32 -7.09 2.40
CA VAL A 118 -4.49 -5.88 2.37
C VAL A 118 -4.43 -5.40 0.93
N HIS A 119 -4.69 -4.11 0.72
CA HIS A 119 -4.44 -3.44 -0.54
C HIS A 119 -3.53 -2.24 -0.30
N LEU A 120 -2.34 -2.28 -0.89
CA LEU A 120 -1.35 -1.22 -0.77
C LEU A 120 -1.05 -0.63 -2.14
N VAL A 121 -1.14 0.69 -2.21
CA VAL A 121 -0.76 1.48 -3.38
C VAL A 121 0.42 2.37 -3.01
N ALA A 122 1.53 2.22 -3.73
CA ALA A 122 2.71 3.05 -3.59
C ALA A 122 2.95 3.83 -4.89
N GLN A 123 2.97 5.16 -4.78
CA GLN A 123 3.20 6.06 -5.92
C GLN A 123 4.54 6.78 -5.77
N ARG A 124 5.22 7.06 -6.87
CA ARG A 124 6.45 7.86 -6.84
C ARG A 124 6.10 9.29 -6.44
N ALA A 125 6.78 9.82 -5.44
CA ALA A 125 6.65 11.23 -5.08
C ALA A 125 7.01 12.11 -6.30
N VAL A 126 6.15 13.06 -6.60
CA VAL A 126 6.43 14.08 -7.63
C VAL A 126 6.97 15.29 -6.90
N ILE A 127 8.24 15.63 -7.13
CA ILE A 127 8.81 16.89 -6.63
C ILE A 127 7.98 18.02 -7.26
N PRO A 128 7.23 18.82 -6.48
CA PRO A 128 6.58 19.99 -7.05
C PRO A 128 7.70 20.88 -7.55
N ALA A 129 7.78 21.08 -8.86
CA ALA A 129 8.71 22.08 -9.42
C ALA A 129 8.48 23.36 -8.64
N GLN A 130 9.50 23.84 -7.94
CA GLN A 130 9.44 25.14 -7.26
C GLN A 130 8.86 26.12 -8.28
N ARG A 131 7.71 26.71 -7.94
CA ARG A 131 7.11 27.78 -8.74
C ARG A 131 8.22 28.82 -8.87
N SER A 132 8.89 28.86 -10.02
CA SER A 132 10.02 29.76 -10.24
C SER A 132 9.52 31.15 -9.87
N ALA A 133 10.22 31.83 -8.97
CA ALA A 133 9.92 33.20 -8.52
C ALA A 133 10.05 34.24 -9.65
N HIS A 134 9.99 33.81 -10.91
CA HIS A 134 10.09 34.62 -12.12
C HIS A 134 8.74 35.24 -12.52
N ASP A 135 7.60 34.64 -12.14
CA ASP A 135 6.27 35.19 -12.48
C ASP A 135 5.79 36.31 -11.54
N ALA A 136 6.49 36.58 -10.44
CA ALA A 136 6.10 37.63 -9.49
C ALA A 136 6.64 39.04 -9.88
N ALA A 137 7.57 39.12 -10.83
CA ALA A 137 8.18 40.40 -11.23
C ALA A 137 7.44 41.08 -12.40
N ASP A 138 6.75 40.33 -13.25
CA ASP A 138 6.14 40.87 -14.47
C ASP A 138 4.81 41.60 -14.21
N ASN A 139 4.14 41.30 -13.09
CA ASN A 139 2.83 41.88 -12.78
C ASN A 139 2.88 43.24 -12.02
N ARG A 140 4.07 43.84 -11.85
CA ARG A 140 4.23 45.18 -11.24
C ARG A 140 4.55 46.31 -12.22
N GLN A 141 4.89 46.01 -13.47
CA GLN A 141 5.22 47.05 -14.45
C GLN A 141 4.02 47.51 -15.30
N SER A 142 2.93 46.75 -15.37
CA SER A 142 1.74 47.12 -16.17
C SER A 142 0.74 48.05 -15.48
N SER A 143 1.03 48.55 -14.27
CA SER A 143 0.13 49.46 -13.53
C SER A 143 0.61 50.92 -13.50
N LEU A 144 1.62 51.29 -14.28
CA LEU A 144 2.20 52.65 -14.31
C LEU A 144 2.36 53.20 -15.73
N SER A 145 1.41 52.94 -16.64
CA SER A 145 1.39 53.58 -17.97
C SER A 145 -0.02 54.02 -18.33
#